data_AF-A0A8J3SGB4-F1
#
_entry.id   AF-A0A8J3SGB4-F1
#
_cell.length_a   1.000
_cell.length_b   1.000
_cell.length_c   1.000
_cell.angle_alpha   90.00
_cell.angle_beta   90.00
_cell.angle_gamma   90.00
#
_symmetry.space_group_name_H-M   'P 1'
#
loop_
_entity.id
_entity.type
_entity.pdbx_description
1 polymer ?
#
loop_
_entity_poly.entity_id
_entity_poly.type
_entity_poly.pdbx_seq_one_letter_code
_entity_poly.pdbx_strand_id
1 'polypeptide(L)'
;MTRWRTRVTSPRPLIVSRARSATWPAKKRGSARRRKAVARVAALHAKARRQRADHAHKTVNALVAAYDVIVHEDLRIANMTRSASGTVDAPGRNVAAKSGLNRSILDAGWGMFLTILAHKAENAGRELIAVEPRNTSRPCARCGHVAKENLLTQAVFRCTACGHAAHADVNGGGQQLEGRACPSRRCGSGLARSRSL
;
A
#
# COMPACT_ATOMS: atom_id res chain seq x y z
N MET A 1 -2.82 -25.19 -6.35
CA MET A 1 -3.51 -24.18 -5.50
C MET A 1 -2.53 -23.06 -5.16
N THR A 2 -2.37 -22.08 -6.05
CA THR A 2 -1.41 -20.98 -5.84
C THR A 2 -2.03 -19.97 -4.89
N ARG A 3 -1.46 -19.83 -3.69
CA ARG A 3 -1.93 -18.89 -2.68
C ARG A 3 -1.45 -17.48 -3.08
N TRP A 4 -2.27 -16.77 -3.85
CA TRP A 4 -2.02 -15.39 -4.32
C TRP A 4 -2.07 -14.31 -3.23
N ARG A 5 -2.04 -14.70 -1.95
CA ARG A 5 -2.27 -13.79 -0.84
C ARG A 5 -1.26 -13.98 0.27
N THR A 6 -0.31 -13.07 0.35
CA THR A 6 0.48 -12.80 1.55
C THR A 6 0.03 -11.46 2.12
N ARG A 7 -0.81 -11.51 3.17
CA ARG A 7 -1.11 -10.30 3.94
C ARG A 7 0.16 -9.92 4.70
N VAL A 8 0.76 -8.81 4.30
CA VAL A 8 1.85 -8.20 5.07
C VAL A 8 1.23 -7.52 6.28
N THR A 9 1.44 -8.09 7.47
CA THR A 9 1.04 -7.45 8.71
C THR A 9 1.94 -6.25 8.94
N SER A 10 1.38 -5.04 8.92
CA SER A 10 2.11 -3.84 9.33
C SER A 10 2.72 -4.06 10.71
N PRO A 11 3.97 -3.65 10.95
CA PRO A 11 4.54 -3.70 12.29
C PRO A 11 3.58 -2.93 13.19
N ARG A 12 3.26 -3.51 14.35
CA ARG A 12 2.46 -2.81 15.37
C ARG A 12 3.08 -1.41 15.50
N PRO A 13 2.30 -0.32 15.35
CA PRO A 13 2.83 0.99 15.69
C PRO A 13 3.44 0.84 17.07
N LEU A 14 4.73 1.14 17.19
CA LEU A 14 5.12 1.73 18.45
C LEU A 14 4.21 2.93 18.53
N ILE A 15 3.18 2.82 19.37
CA ILE A 15 2.48 3.96 19.91
C ILE A 15 3.62 4.84 20.37
N VAL A 16 4.05 5.79 19.54
CA VAL A 16 4.88 6.90 19.96
C VAL A 16 3.98 7.52 20.99
N SER A 17 4.27 7.20 22.25
CA SER A 17 3.44 7.45 23.41
C SER A 17 3.02 8.90 23.37
N ARG A 18 1.84 9.13 22.81
CA ARG A 18 1.29 10.46 22.54
C ARG A 18 1.15 11.26 23.84
N ALA A 19 1.24 10.60 24.98
CA ALA A 19 0.83 11.13 26.26
C ALA A 19 1.96 11.46 27.27
N ARG A 20 3.24 11.10 27.06
CA ARG A 20 4.23 11.23 28.17
C ARG A 20 5.56 11.92 27.89
N SER A 21 5.89 12.30 26.64
CA SER A 21 7.24 12.84 26.33
C SER A 21 7.30 14.25 25.73
N ALA A 22 6.19 14.83 25.29
CA ALA A 22 6.19 16.15 24.66
C ALA A 22 5.97 17.30 25.66
N THR A 23 6.73 17.33 26.76
CA THR A 23 6.77 18.51 27.64
C THR A 23 7.71 19.60 27.10
N TRP A 24 8.39 19.36 25.97
CA TRP A 24 9.35 20.29 25.39
C TRP A 24 8.78 21.63 24.90
N PRO A 25 7.53 21.73 24.40
CA PRO A 25 6.97 23.02 23.99
C PRO A 25 6.79 23.96 25.18
N ALA A 26 6.48 23.41 26.36
CA ALA A 26 6.35 24.14 27.61
C ALA A 26 7.70 24.51 28.28
N LYS A 27 8.84 24.06 27.74
CA LYS A 27 10.17 24.35 28.29
C LYS A 27 10.78 25.60 27.66
N LYS A 28 11.46 26.42 28.47
CA LYS A 28 12.18 27.63 28.01
C LYS A 28 13.05 27.31 26.80
N ARG A 29 12.89 28.11 25.73
CA ARG A 29 13.70 28.00 24.51
C ARG A 29 15.20 28.15 24.88
N GLY A 30 16.07 27.36 24.25
CA GLY A 30 17.51 27.32 24.57
C GLY A 30 17.92 26.53 25.83
N SER A 31 16.99 26.20 26.73
CA SER A 31 17.35 25.47 27.97
C SER A 31 17.92 24.06 27.70
N ALA A 32 18.87 23.63 28.53
CA ALA A 32 19.41 22.26 28.49
C ALA A 32 18.31 21.19 28.64
N ARG A 33 17.30 21.45 29.49
CA ARG A 33 16.14 20.57 29.68
C ARG A 33 15.30 20.43 28.40
N ARG A 34 15.13 21.51 27.61
CA ARG A 34 14.46 21.44 26.31
C ARG A 34 15.26 20.62 25.32
N ARG A 35 16.57 20.83 25.22
CA ARG A 35 17.47 20.05 24.34
C ARG A 35 17.38 18.55 24.62
N LYS A 36 17.42 18.13 25.90
CA LYS A 36 17.26 16.72 26.30
C LYS A 36 15.91 16.13 25.88
N ALA A 37 14.82 16.88 26.06
CA ALA A 37 13.49 16.43 25.68
C ALA A 37 13.32 16.29 24.15
N VAL A 38 13.85 17.23 23.37
CA VAL A 38 13.86 17.15 21.90
C VAL A 38 14.68 15.95 21.43
N ALA A 39 15.87 15.73 21.99
CA ALA A 39 16.70 14.57 21.65
C ALA A 39 16.00 13.23 21.94
N ARG A 40 15.27 13.13 23.07
CA ARG A 40 14.47 11.94 23.40
C ARG A 40 13.38 11.67 22.36
N VAL A 41 12.65 12.71 21.95
CA VAL A 41 11.62 12.61 20.91
C VAL A 41 12.23 12.21 19.56
N ALA A 42 13.35 12.81 19.17
CA ALA A 42 14.08 12.46 17.96
C ALA A 42 14.53 10.98 17.98
N ALA A 43 15.04 10.49 19.10
CA ALA A 43 15.45 9.10 19.27
C ALA A 43 14.28 8.12 19.12
N LEU A 44 13.10 8.45 19.64
CA LEU A 44 11.88 7.66 19.46
C LEU A 44 11.44 7.61 17.99
N HIS A 45 11.44 8.76 17.30
CA HIS A 45 11.14 8.80 15.86
C HIS A 45 12.15 8.00 15.04
N ALA A 46 13.45 8.09 15.37
CA ALA A 46 14.49 7.30 14.72
C ALA A 46 14.29 5.80 14.94
N LYS A 47 13.92 5.37 16.16
CA LYS A 47 13.60 3.97 16.45
C LYS A 47 12.41 3.48 15.63
N ALA A 48 11.33 4.25 15.59
CA ALA A 48 10.15 3.90 14.80
C ALA A 48 10.48 3.82 13.29
N ARG A 49 11.30 4.75 12.76
CA ARG A 49 11.78 4.71 11.38
C ARG A 49 12.58 3.43 11.10
N ARG A 50 13.52 3.06 11.97
CA ARG A 50 14.34 1.85 11.81
C ARG A 50 13.50 0.58 11.81
N GLN A 51 12.50 0.48 12.68
CA GLN A 51 11.61 -0.68 12.70
C GLN A 51 10.76 -0.82 11.43
N ARG A 52 10.24 0.30 10.91
CA ARG A 52 9.52 0.29 9.63
C ARG A 52 10.42 -0.13 8.48
N ALA A 53 11.65 0.37 8.43
CA ALA A 53 12.63 -0.01 7.42
C ALA A 53 13.01 -1.49 7.51
N ASP A 54 13.29 -2.00 8.72
CA ASP A 54 13.59 -3.42 8.96
C ASP A 54 12.44 -4.32 8.50
N HIS A 55 11.21 -3.98 8.91
CA HIS A 55 10.02 -4.71 8.46
C HIS A 55 9.87 -4.68 6.94
N ALA A 56 9.99 -3.51 6.31
CA ALA A 56 9.89 -3.37 4.86
C ALA A 56 10.96 -4.21 4.15
N HIS A 57 12.21 -4.18 4.61
CA HIS A 57 13.28 -4.98 4.03
C HIS A 57 13.02 -6.48 4.15
N LYS A 58 12.55 -6.97 5.29
CA LYS A 58 12.22 -8.39 5.51
C LYS A 58 11.07 -8.84 4.63
N THR A 59 9.99 -8.07 4.60
CA THR A 59 8.83 -8.37 3.77
C THR A 59 9.19 -8.36 2.29
N VAL A 60 9.89 -7.33 1.81
CA VAL A 60 10.31 -7.25 0.40
C VAL A 60 11.22 -8.40 0.02
N ASN A 61 12.18 -8.78 0.89
CA ASN A 61 13.02 -9.95 0.64
C ASN A 61 12.19 -11.21 0.46
N ALA A 62 11.18 -11.42 1.31
CA ALA A 62 10.30 -12.57 1.19
C ALA A 62 9.48 -12.55 -0.12
N LEU A 63 8.99 -11.38 -0.56
CA LEU A 63 8.26 -11.24 -1.82
C LEU A 63 9.14 -11.50 -3.04
N VAL A 64 10.31 -10.87 -3.10
CA VAL A 64 11.27 -10.98 -4.22
C VAL A 64 11.83 -12.40 -4.34
N ALA A 65 11.96 -13.12 -3.21
CA ALA A 65 12.38 -14.52 -3.22
C ALA A 65 11.27 -15.47 -3.69
N ALA A 66 10.01 -15.16 -3.39
CA ALA A 66 8.87 -16.04 -3.65
C ALA A 66 8.23 -15.85 -5.03
N TYR A 67 8.36 -14.66 -5.63
CA TYR A 67 7.63 -14.30 -6.85
C TYR A 67 8.54 -13.63 -7.89
N ASP A 68 8.38 -14.02 -9.15
CA ASP A 68 9.10 -13.43 -10.29
C ASP A 68 8.48 -12.10 -10.77
N VAL A 69 7.15 -12.01 -10.67
CA VAL A 69 6.35 -10.83 -11.03
C VAL A 69 5.57 -10.38 -9.81
N ILE A 70 5.69 -9.10 -9.47
CA ILE A 70 5.01 -8.47 -8.34
C ILE A 70 4.15 -7.33 -8.89
N VAL A 71 2.85 -7.37 -8.60
CA VAL A 71 1.90 -6.34 -9.01
C VAL A 71 1.45 -5.53 -7.80
N HIS A 72 1.42 -4.21 -7.91
CA HIS A 72 0.91 -3.33 -6.87
C HIS A 72 0.07 -2.19 -7.45
N GLU A 73 -0.85 -1.66 -6.65
CA GLU A 73 -1.62 -0.49 -7.05
C GLU A 73 -0.75 0.78 -7.09
N ASP A 74 -0.90 1.58 -8.15
CA ASP A 74 -0.30 2.91 -8.30
C ASP A 74 -1.07 3.95 -7.48
N LEU A 75 -1.02 3.79 -6.16
CA LEU A 75 -1.62 4.73 -5.25
C LEU A 75 -0.81 6.03 -5.23
N ARG A 76 -1.48 7.16 -5.45
CA ARG A 76 -0.88 8.50 -5.31
C ARG A 76 -0.70 8.87 -3.83
N ILE A 77 0.23 8.19 -3.14
CA ILE A 77 0.45 8.29 -1.69
C ILE A 77 0.66 9.73 -1.25
N ALA A 78 1.42 10.54 -2.00
CA ALA A 78 1.67 11.94 -1.68
C ALA A 78 0.37 12.78 -1.63
N ASN A 79 -0.59 12.50 -2.52
CA ASN A 79 -1.90 13.15 -2.48
C ASN A 79 -2.77 12.59 -1.36
N MET A 80 -2.65 11.30 -1.07
CA MET A 80 -3.40 10.65 0.01
C MET A 80 -2.97 11.12 1.40
N THR A 81 -1.72 11.56 1.59
CA THR A 81 -1.21 12.05 2.88
C THR A 81 -1.22 13.57 2.99
N ARG A 82 -1.64 14.29 1.94
CA ARG A 82 -1.79 15.75 1.95
C ARG A 82 -2.77 16.16 3.06
N SER A 83 -2.44 17.24 3.74
CA SER A 83 -3.32 17.81 4.76
C SER A 83 -4.65 18.25 4.14
N ALA A 84 -5.75 18.00 4.85
CA ALA A 84 -7.03 18.63 4.56
C ALA A 84 -7.24 19.93 5.34
N SER A 85 -6.24 20.38 6.14
CA SER A 85 -6.31 21.68 6.79
C SER A 85 -6.39 22.79 5.74
N GLY A 86 -7.47 23.56 5.79
CA GLY A 86 -7.64 24.76 4.99
C GLY A 86 -6.95 25.98 5.61
N THR A 87 -7.21 27.15 5.05
CA THR A 87 -6.79 28.45 5.59
C THR A 87 -7.86 29.03 6.52
N VAL A 88 -7.58 30.18 7.14
CA VAL A 88 -8.58 30.91 7.94
C VAL A 88 -9.78 31.30 7.08
N ASP A 89 -9.55 31.75 5.86
CA ASP A 89 -10.60 32.21 4.93
C ASP A 89 -11.35 31.05 4.23
N ALA A 90 -10.72 29.88 4.13
CA ALA A 90 -11.29 28.69 3.51
C ALA A 90 -11.00 27.45 4.38
N PRO A 91 -11.78 27.20 5.44
CA PRO A 91 -11.53 26.10 6.36
C PRO A 91 -11.72 24.74 5.67
N GLY A 92 -10.86 23.80 6.05
CA GLY A 92 -10.89 22.43 5.53
C GLY A 92 -12.13 21.66 5.99
N ARG A 93 -12.62 20.74 5.16
CA ARG A 93 -13.69 19.80 5.52
C ARG A 93 -13.12 18.46 5.96
N ASN A 94 -13.78 17.79 6.90
CA ASN A 94 -13.42 16.44 7.39
C ASN A 94 -11.97 16.31 7.86
N VAL A 95 -11.38 17.39 8.39
CA VAL A 95 -9.95 17.48 8.75
C VAL A 95 -9.56 16.39 9.75
N ALA A 96 -10.38 16.15 10.77
CA ALA A 96 -10.10 15.15 11.80
C ALA A 96 -10.03 13.73 11.20
N ALA A 97 -11.07 13.32 10.45
CA ALA A 97 -11.14 12.03 9.78
C ALA A 97 -9.97 11.84 8.81
N LYS A 98 -9.68 12.86 7.99
CA LYS A 98 -8.56 12.84 7.05
C LYS A 98 -7.21 12.76 7.77
N SER A 99 -7.01 13.49 8.87
CA SER A 99 -5.76 13.42 9.65
C SER A 99 -5.54 12.03 10.24
N GLY A 100 -6.63 11.36 10.67
CA GLY A 100 -6.59 9.98 11.15
C GLY A 100 -6.14 9.00 10.07
N LEU A 101 -6.71 9.11 8.86
CA LEU A 101 -6.32 8.32 7.70
C LEU A 101 -4.88 8.62 7.25
N ASN A 102 -4.48 9.89 7.20
CA ASN A 102 -3.12 10.28 6.84
C ASN A 102 -2.12 9.66 7.83
N ARG A 103 -2.45 9.67 9.13
CA ARG A 103 -1.62 9.04 10.15
C ARG A 103 -1.50 7.53 9.95
N SER A 104 -2.58 6.82 9.64
CA SER A 104 -2.49 5.37 9.41
C SER A 104 -1.68 5.02 8.16
N ILE A 105 -1.82 5.80 7.07
CA ILE A 105 -1.03 5.61 5.84
C ILE A 105 0.46 5.86 6.11
N LEU A 106 0.80 6.95 6.80
CA LEU A 106 2.19 7.29 7.12
C LEU A 106 2.81 6.29 8.11
N ASP A 107 2.03 5.79 9.05
CA ASP A 107 2.47 4.79 10.01
C ASP A 107 2.74 3.44 9.35
N ALA A 108 1.90 3.04 8.39
CA ALA A 108 2.13 1.85 7.57
C ALA A 108 3.36 1.99 6.64
N GLY A 109 3.81 3.21 6.35
CA GLY A 109 5.09 3.45 5.66
C GLY A 109 5.11 3.06 4.18
N TRP A 110 3.96 3.13 3.48
CA TRP A 110 3.81 2.65 2.10
C TRP A 110 4.85 3.19 1.12
N GLY A 111 5.15 4.49 1.18
CA GLY A 111 6.14 5.09 0.27
C GLY A 111 7.53 4.47 0.42
N MET A 112 7.99 4.31 1.66
CA MET A 112 9.27 3.65 1.95
C MET A 112 9.27 2.18 1.49
N PHE A 113 8.17 1.47 1.73
CA PHE A 113 8.03 0.08 1.31
C PHE A 113 8.15 -0.07 -0.20
N LEU A 114 7.41 0.73 -0.98
CA LEU A 114 7.46 0.69 -2.45
C LEU A 114 8.84 1.08 -2.99
N THR A 115 9.53 2.06 -2.39
CA THR A 115 10.90 2.40 -2.78
C THR A 115 11.86 1.22 -2.55
N ILE A 116 11.77 0.55 -1.40
CA ILE A 116 12.61 -0.63 -1.10
C ILE A 116 12.25 -1.80 -2.03
N LEU A 117 10.97 -1.99 -2.32
CA LEU A 117 10.46 -3.02 -3.23
C LEU A 117 11.01 -2.83 -4.64
N ALA A 118 10.87 -1.64 -5.22
CA ALA A 118 11.37 -1.34 -6.55
C ALA A 118 12.87 -1.62 -6.67
N HIS A 119 13.66 -1.08 -5.74
CA HIS A 119 15.11 -1.27 -5.76
C HIS A 119 15.54 -2.74 -5.61
N LYS A 120 14.88 -3.51 -4.73
CA LYS A 120 15.24 -4.92 -4.52
C LYS A 120 14.71 -5.83 -5.63
N ALA A 121 13.56 -5.51 -6.21
CA ALA A 121 13.03 -6.22 -7.36
C ALA A 121 13.97 -6.03 -8.56
N GLU A 122 14.38 -4.80 -8.84
CA GLU A 122 15.36 -4.48 -9.90
C GLU A 122 16.69 -5.22 -9.70
N ASN A 123 17.27 -5.16 -8.50
CA ASN A 123 18.53 -5.86 -8.21
C ASN A 123 18.43 -7.39 -8.35
N ALA A 124 17.25 -7.97 -8.14
CA ALA A 124 17.00 -9.40 -8.28
C ALA A 124 16.44 -9.79 -9.65
N GLY A 125 16.35 -8.86 -10.60
CA GLY A 125 15.80 -9.10 -11.93
C GLY A 125 14.31 -9.49 -11.92
N ARG A 126 13.53 -9.01 -10.94
CA ARG A 126 12.09 -9.26 -10.82
C ARG A 126 11.29 -8.15 -11.48
N GLU A 127 10.14 -8.50 -12.06
CA GLU A 127 9.25 -7.53 -12.68
C GLU A 127 8.32 -6.92 -11.62
N LEU A 128 8.26 -5.58 -11.56
CA LEU A 128 7.36 -4.83 -10.70
C LEU A 128 6.38 -4.02 -11.56
N ILE A 129 5.09 -4.33 -11.46
CA ILE A 129 4.04 -3.69 -12.28
C ILE A 129 3.14 -2.84 -11.40
N ALA A 130 3.03 -1.55 -11.73
CA ALA A 130 2.10 -0.63 -11.10
C ALA A 130 0.77 -0.60 -11.89
N VAL A 131 -0.36 -0.84 -11.22
CA VAL A 131 -1.70 -0.87 -11.84
C VAL A 131 -2.58 0.27 -11.34
N GLU A 132 -3.41 0.83 -12.22
CA GLU A 132 -4.35 1.90 -11.85
C GLU A 132 -5.31 1.41 -10.74
N PRO A 133 -5.37 2.09 -9.59
CA PRO A 133 -6.19 1.66 -8.44
C PRO A 133 -7.70 1.78 -8.67
N ARG A 134 -8.16 2.48 -9.72
CA ARG A 134 -9.60 2.67 -9.96
C ARG A 134 -10.28 1.37 -10.37
N ASN A 135 -11.34 1.04 -9.61
CA ASN A 135 -12.21 -0.10 -9.87
C ASN A 135 -11.48 -1.46 -9.91
N THR A 136 -10.38 -1.66 -9.17
CA THR A 136 -9.70 -2.95 -9.10
C THR A 136 -10.49 -4.01 -8.33
N SER A 137 -11.39 -3.59 -7.43
CA SER A 137 -12.12 -4.49 -6.52
C SER A 137 -13.57 -4.78 -6.90
N ARG A 138 -14.14 -4.06 -7.87
CA ARG A 138 -15.55 -4.14 -8.32
C ARG A 138 -15.83 -5.16 -9.45
N PRO A 139 -14.96 -5.32 -10.47
CA PRO A 139 -15.15 -6.34 -11.49
C PRO A 139 -15.01 -7.72 -10.87
N CYS A 140 -15.89 -8.65 -11.27
CA CYS A 140 -15.72 -10.05 -10.94
C CYS A 140 -14.56 -10.64 -11.73
N ALA A 141 -13.58 -11.25 -11.04
CA ALA A 141 -12.47 -11.95 -11.68
C ALA A 141 -12.94 -13.15 -12.54
N ARG A 142 -14.14 -13.69 -12.28
CA ARG A 142 -14.68 -14.83 -13.04
C ARG A 142 -15.36 -14.43 -14.35
N CYS A 143 -16.13 -13.33 -14.35
CA CYS A 143 -17.01 -12.99 -15.48
C CYS A 143 -16.88 -11.53 -15.96
N GLY A 144 -16.02 -10.72 -15.34
CA GLY A 144 -15.82 -9.32 -15.70
C GLY A 144 -16.95 -8.36 -15.31
N HIS A 145 -18.07 -8.85 -14.76
CA HIS A 145 -19.21 -7.99 -14.41
C HIS A 145 -18.83 -6.97 -13.34
N VAL A 146 -19.10 -5.68 -13.63
CA VAL A 146 -18.83 -4.55 -12.74
C VAL A 146 -20.16 -4.03 -12.19
N ALA A 147 -20.36 -4.19 -10.88
CA ALA A 147 -21.49 -3.61 -10.15
C ALA A 147 -21.01 -3.09 -8.80
N LYS A 148 -21.67 -2.07 -8.26
CA LYS A 148 -21.35 -1.55 -6.90
C LYS A 148 -21.74 -2.58 -5.84
N GLU A 149 -22.82 -3.29 -6.12
CA GLU A 149 -23.49 -4.30 -5.32
C GLU A 149 -22.63 -5.57 -5.17
N ASN A 150 -21.60 -5.73 -6.01
CA ASN A 150 -20.67 -6.85 -5.91
C ASN A 150 -19.85 -6.82 -4.60
N LEU A 151 -19.67 -5.64 -3.98
CA LEU A 151 -19.06 -5.49 -2.67
C LEU A 151 -20.14 -5.34 -1.61
N LEU A 152 -20.42 -6.42 -0.88
CA LEU A 152 -21.36 -6.41 0.24
C LEU A 152 -20.73 -5.76 1.48
N THR A 153 -19.44 -6.01 1.72
CA THR A 153 -18.64 -5.36 2.77
C THR A 153 -17.20 -5.19 2.30
N GLN A 154 -16.34 -4.58 3.12
CA GLN A 154 -14.90 -4.42 2.80
C GLN A 154 -14.16 -5.77 2.65
N ALA A 155 -14.73 -6.88 3.13
CA ALA A 155 -14.11 -8.21 3.06
C ALA A 155 -14.87 -9.20 2.15
N VAL A 156 -16.18 -9.02 1.97
CA VAL A 156 -17.04 -9.98 1.27
C VAL A 156 -17.40 -9.47 -0.12
N PHE A 157 -17.02 -10.24 -1.14
CA PHE A 157 -17.40 -10.03 -2.52
C PHE A 157 -18.38 -11.11 -2.97
N ARG A 158 -19.47 -10.69 -3.63
CA ARG A 158 -20.43 -11.59 -4.27
C ARG A 158 -20.92 -10.99 -5.58
N CYS A 159 -20.57 -11.61 -6.70
CA CYS A 159 -21.00 -11.15 -8.01
C CYS A 159 -22.52 -11.33 -8.19
N THR A 160 -23.22 -10.26 -8.56
CA THR A 160 -24.67 -10.29 -8.84
C THR A 160 -25.03 -10.99 -10.15
N ALA A 161 -24.11 -11.07 -11.12
CA ALA A 161 -24.36 -11.70 -12.42
C ALA A 161 -24.07 -13.21 -12.44
N CYS A 162 -22.94 -13.65 -11.86
CA CYS A 162 -22.51 -15.06 -11.94
C CYS A 162 -22.51 -15.80 -10.59
N GLY A 163 -22.88 -15.13 -9.50
CA GLY A 163 -22.93 -15.70 -8.15
C GLY A 163 -21.57 -15.98 -7.50
N HIS A 164 -20.45 -15.68 -8.17
CA HIS A 164 -19.11 -15.91 -7.62
C HIS A 164 -18.91 -15.18 -6.29
N ALA A 165 -18.52 -15.92 -5.26
CA ALA A 165 -18.25 -15.40 -3.93
C ALA A 165 -16.78 -15.62 -3.57
N ALA A 166 -16.12 -14.56 -3.09
CA ALA A 166 -14.74 -14.59 -2.66
C ALA A 166 -14.47 -13.51 -1.61
N HIS A 167 -13.28 -13.52 -1.02
CA HIS A 167 -12.81 -12.36 -0.28
C HIS A 167 -12.49 -11.22 -1.27
N ALA A 168 -12.87 -9.97 -0.96
CA ALA A 168 -12.70 -8.82 -1.86
C ALA A 168 -11.26 -8.66 -2.37
N ASP A 169 -10.26 -8.76 -1.47
CA ASP A 169 -8.83 -8.75 -1.85
C ASP A 169 -8.42 -9.85 -2.84
N VAL A 170 -9.02 -11.04 -2.77
CA VAL A 170 -8.68 -12.17 -3.67
C VAL A 170 -9.28 -11.93 -5.04
N ASN A 171 -10.53 -11.47 -5.10
CA ASN A 171 -11.16 -11.07 -6.36
C ASN A 171 -10.40 -9.90 -7.01
N GLY A 172 -10.03 -8.89 -6.23
CA GLY A 172 -9.26 -7.75 -6.72
C GLY A 172 -7.87 -8.15 -7.23
N GLY A 173 -7.15 -8.99 -6.49
CA GLY A 173 -5.84 -9.50 -6.92
C GLY A 173 -5.89 -10.31 -8.21
N GLY A 174 -6.90 -11.18 -8.38
CA GLY A 174 -7.10 -11.91 -9.63
C GLY A 174 -7.31 -10.98 -10.82
N GLN A 175 -8.14 -9.96 -10.65
CA GLN A 175 -8.41 -9.00 -11.72
C GLN A 175 -7.16 -8.16 -12.07
N GLN A 176 -6.37 -7.73 -11.08
CA GLN A 176 -5.13 -6.99 -11.32
C GLN A 176 -4.12 -7.77 -12.19
N LEU A 177 -4.04 -9.10 -12.00
CA LEU A 177 -3.18 -9.98 -12.80
C LEU A 177 -3.74 -10.19 -14.22
N GLU A 178 -5.03 -10.49 -14.33
CA GLU A 178 -5.69 -10.75 -15.62
C GLU A 178 -5.85 -9.49 -16.47
N GLY A 179 -5.97 -8.33 -15.84
CA GLY A 179 -6.34 -7.09 -16.52
C GLY A 179 -5.19 -6.39 -17.24
N ARG A 180 -3.93 -6.50 -16.78
CA ARG A 180 -2.84 -5.59 -17.24
C ARG A 180 -1.40 -6.13 -17.20
N ALA A 181 -1.16 -7.43 -16.99
CA ALA A 181 0.19 -8.01 -17.01
C ALA A 181 0.83 -8.14 -18.42
N CYS A 182 0.60 -7.17 -19.31
CA CYS A 182 1.39 -7.02 -20.53
C CYS A 182 1.55 -5.54 -20.92
N PRO A 183 2.54 -4.81 -20.36
CA PRO A 183 2.92 -3.50 -20.85
C PRO A 183 3.81 -3.60 -22.12
N SER A 184 4.35 -4.79 -22.43
CA SER A 184 5.23 -4.98 -23.58
C SER A 184 4.47 -5.57 -24.77
N ARG A 185 4.32 -4.79 -25.84
CA ARG A 185 4.06 -5.30 -27.19
C ARG A 185 5.29 -6.06 -27.71
N ARG A 186 5.66 -7.16 -27.04
CA ARG A 186 6.79 -8.01 -27.39
C ARG A 186 6.47 -9.51 -27.26
N CYS A 187 5.22 -9.89 -27.50
CA CYS A 187 4.93 -11.22 -28.01
C CYS A 187 4.38 -11.07 -29.42
N GLY A 188 5.28 -11.22 -30.38
CA GLY A 188 4.93 -11.35 -31.78
C GLY A 188 4.02 -12.56 -31.97
N SER A 189 3.00 -12.36 -32.80
CA SER A 189 2.30 -13.41 -33.53
C SER A 189 3.31 -14.40 -34.11
N GLY A 190 3.33 -15.62 -33.59
CA GLY A 190 4.28 -16.65 -34.00
C GLY A 190 3.77 -18.07 -33.76
N LEU A 191 2.48 -18.32 -34.02
CA LEU A 191 1.96 -19.67 -34.23
C LEU A 191 1.24 -19.69 -35.58
N ALA A 192 2.06 -19.69 -36.64
CA ALA A 192 1.61 -20.20 -37.92
C ALA A 192 1.28 -21.69 -37.71
N ARG A 193 0.02 -22.02 -37.96
CA ARG A 193 -0.50 -23.38 -37.97
C ARG A 193 0.29 -24.17 -39.02
N SER A 194 1.04 -25.19 -38.61
CA SER A 194 1.45 -26.24 -39.54
C SER A 194 0.18 -27.00 -39.94
N ARG A 195 -0.24 -26.81 -41.20
CA ARG A 195 -1.21 -27.69 -41.85
C ARG A 195 -0.46 -28.95 -42.26
N SER A 196 -0.97 -30.08 -41.82
CA SER A 196 -0.67 -31.40 -42.37
C SER A 196 -0.94 -31.42 -43.87
N LEU A 197 0.03 -31.94 -44.62
CA LEU A 197 -0.15 -32.79 -45.80
C LEU A 197 0.90 -33.90 -45.72
#